data_AF-A0A6C0IIT9-F1
#
_entry.id   AF-A0A6C0IIT9-F1
#
_cell.length_a   1.000
_cell.length_b   1.000
_cell.length_c   1.000
_cell.angle_alpha   90.00
_cell.angle_beta   90.00
_cell.angle_gamma   90.00
#
_symmetry.space_group_name_H-M   'P 1'
#
loop_
_entity.id
_entity.type
_entity.pdbx_description
1 polymer ?
#
loop_
_entity_poly.entity_id
_entity_poly.type
_entity_poly.pdbx_seq_one_letter_code
_entity_poly.pdbx_strand_id
1 'polypeptide(L)'
;MSAPASNAHSTKPSVNGGSSVATHTTATATHAATATHAATATHVAANATSVIVLPAPNTLLQAAKIAMEQDRAIMLDYFHDTLHGTAFLGEDPHTNERILVKSKDEFTSLIKKLYKIGEDFIILTENSLYIVSGKIQKRKVNLASLQEAYDAQL
;
A
#
# COMPACT_ATOMS: atom_id res chain seq x y z
N MET A 1 15.46 61.73 -29.76
CA MET A 1 14.49 60.63 -29.53
C MET A 1 14.20 60.60 -28.04
N SER A 2 12.92 60.80 -27.70
CA SER A 2 12.21 60.52 -26.43
C SER A 2 12.50 61.35 -25.17
N ALA A 3 11.40 61.59 -24.46
CA ALA A 3 11.06 62.62 -23.47
C ALA A 3 11.55 62.36 -22.01
N PRO A 4 11.41 63.35 -21.09
CA PRO A 4 11.74 63.26 -19.66
C PRO A 4 10.50 63.06 -18.74
N ALA A 5 10.71 63.09 -17.40
CA ALA A 5 9.74 63.15 -16.29
C ALA A 5 9.03 61.82 -15.94
N SER A 6 8.51 61.52 -14.74
CA SER A 6 8.48 62.03 -13.37
C SER A 6 7.60 61.02 -12.62
N ASN A 7 7.97 60.56 -11.42
CA ASN A 7 7.08 60.60 -10.25
C ASN A 7 7.66 59.86 -9.04
N ALA A 8 7.66 60.59 -7.94
CA ALA A 8 7.69 60.08 -6.58
C ALA A 8 6.33 59.47 -6.19
N HIS A 9 6.33 58.44 -5.34
CA HIS A 9 5.26 58.30 -4.34
C HIS A 9 5.73 57.56 -3.09
N SER A 10 5.19 58.02 -1.97
CA SER A 10 5.62 57.84 -0.59
C SER A 10 5.06 56.59 0.11
N THR A 11 5.73 56.24 1.21
CA THR A 11 5.25 55.70 2.50
C THR A 11 3.72 55.73 2.73
N LYS A 12 3.05 54.73 3.34
CA LYS A 12 3.17 54.24 4.74
C LYS A 12 2.24 53.00 4.95
N PRO A 13 2.30 52.30 6.12
CA PRO A 13 1.63 51.01 6.40
C PRO A 13 0.21 51.18 6.96
N SER A 14 -0.58 50.10 6.95
CA SER A 14 -1.86 50.00 7.67
C SER A 14 -1.94 48.71 8.48
N VAL A 15 -2.55 48.86 9.65
CA VAL A 15 -2.65 47.93 10.79
C VAL A 15 -4.14 47.57 10.98
N ASN A 16 -4.38 46.47 11.70
CA ASN A 16 -5.54 46.17 12.58
C ASN A 16 -6.71 45.29 12.12
N GLY A 17 -7.07 44.41 13.07
CA GLY A 17 -8.43 43.91 13.37
C GLY A 17 -8.72 42.52 12.81
N GLY A 18 -9.02 41.46 13.56
CA GLY A 18 -9.57 41.34 14.92
C GLY A 18 -11.09 41.10 14.89
N SER A 19 -11.55 39.84 14.89
CA SER A 19 -12.86 39.36 15.39
C SER A 19 -12.97 37.84 15.17
N SER A 20 -12.98 37.03 16.23
CA SER A 20 -14.16 36.63 17.04
C SER A 20 -14.98 35.51 16.38
N VAL A 21 -14.81 34.27 16.87
CA VAL A 21 -15.83 33.21 16.71
C VAL A 21 -16.03 32.50 18.07
N ALA A 22 -17.21 32.79 18.63
CA ALA A 22 -18.12 32.00 19.46
C ALA A 22 -17.62 30.80 20.30
N THR A 23 -17.78 31.00 21.60
CA THR A 23 -18.31 30.10 22.64
C THR A 23 -19.08 28.84 22.21
N HIS A 24 -18.72 27.69 22.79
CA HIS A 24 -19.67 26.63 23.17
C HIS A 24 -19.38 26.15 24.60
N THR A 25 -20.42 26.19 25.42
CA THR A 25 -20.45 25.83 26.84
C THR A 25 -20.89 24.36 27.00
N THR A 26 -20.32 23.70 28.02
CA THR A 26 -20.85 22.56 28.82
C THR A 26 -21.04 21.18 28.17
N ALA A 27 -20.30 20.19 28.68
CA ALA A 27 -20.90 19.02 29.36
C ALA A 27 -19.88 18.35 30.30
N THR A 28 -20.21 18.36 31.58
CA THR A 28 -19.58 17.64 32.70
C THR A 28 -20.05 16.18 32.67
N ALA A 29 -19.14 15.22 32.77
CA ALA A 29 -19.46 13.86 33.19
C ALA A 29 -18.31 13.28 34.03
N THR A 30 -18.50 13.36 35.34
CA THR A 30 -17.74 12.67 36.38
C THR A 30 -18.17 11.22 36.43
N HIS A 31 -17.24 10.27 36.29
CA HIS A 31 -17.32 8.98 36.99
C HIS A 31 -15.91 8.45 37.26
N ALA A 32 -15.54 8.44 38.53
CA ALA A 32 -14.38 7.78 39.09
C ALA A 32 -14.85 6.54 39.88
N ALA A 33 -14.21 5.38 39.62
CA ALA A 33 -13.77 4.39 40.61
C ALA A 33 -13.21 3.15 39.85
N THR A 34 -11.89 2.97 39.79
CA THR A 34 -11.06 2.11 40.66
C THR A 34 -11.24 0.61 40.43
N ALA A 35 -10.29 0.00 39.73
CA ALA A 35 -9.88 -1.38 39.95
C ALA A 35 -8.37 -1.51 39.71
N THR A 36 -7.68 -1.72 40.82
CA THR A 36 -6.26 -1.98 40.99
C THR A 36 -5.89 -3.35 40.43
N HIS A 37 -4.93 -3.44 39.52
CA HIS A 37 -4.00 -4.57 39.46
C HIS A 37 -2.62 -4.08 39.01
N ALA A 38 -1.71 -4.05 39.97
CA ALA A 38 -0.28 -3.95 39.75
C ALA A 38 0.25 -5.30 39.24
N ALA A 39 0.97 -5.28 38.13
CA ALA A 39 1.93 -6.31 37.78
C ALA A 39 3.08 -5.67 36.99
N THR A 40 4.21 -5.55 37.67
CA THR A 40 5.52 -5.23 37.12
C THR A 40 5.93 -6.32 36.13
N ALA A 41 6.06 -5.99 34.86
CA ALA A 41 6.80 -6.78 33.88
C ALA A 41 7.67 -5.83 33.06
N THR A 42 8.91 -5.64 33.51
CA THR A 42 9.96 -4.94 32.77
C THR A 42 10.42 -5.85 31.62
N HIS A 43 9.70 -5.85 30.51
CA HIS A 43 10.25 -6.34 29.25
C HIS A 43 11.09 -5.23 28.63
N VAL A 44 12.41 -5.36 28.73
CA VAL A 44 13.34 -4.65 27.86
C VAL A 44 13.10 -5.18 26.44
N ALA A 45 12.16 -4.57 25.73
CA ALA A 45 11.96 -4.80 24.31
C ALA A 45 13.15 -4.17 23.58
N ALA A 46 14.07 -5.02 23.12
CA ALA A 46 15.07 -4.63 22.15
C ALA A 46 14.34 -4.04 20.94
N ASN A 47 14.47 -2.73 20.73
CA ASN A 47 13.89 -2.02 19.59
C ASN A 47 14.68 -2.35 18.32
N ALA A 48 14.56 -3.58 17.85
CA ALA A 48 14.83 -3.89 16.46
C ALA A 48 13.61 -3.40 15.68
N THR A 49 13.65 -2.14 15.25
CA THR A 49 12.65 -1.60 14.33
C THR A 49 12.81 -2.34 13.01
N SER A 50 12.22 -3.53 12.87
CA SER A 50 12.06 -4.19 11.59
C SER A 50 11.20 -3.27 10.74
N VAL A 51 11.83 -2.50 9.86
CA VAL A 51 11.15 -1.56 8.98
C VAL A 51 10.21 -2.37 8.10
N ILE A 52 8.92 -2.35 8.42
CA ILE A 52 7.88 -2.95 7.59
C ILE A 52 7.82 -2.10 6.32
N VAL A 53 8.30 -2.66 5.23
CA VAL A 53 8.23 -2.02 3.91
C VAL A 53 6.80 -2.14 3.41
N LEU A 54 6.15 -0.99 3.24
CA LEU A 54 4.77 -0.90 2.75
C LEU A 54 4.76 -0.60 1.24
N PRO A 55 3.71 -1.03 0.52
CA PRO A 55 3.45 -0.55 -0.83
C PRO A 55 3.28 0.97 -0.85
N ALA A 56 3.50 1.59 -2.02
CA ALA A 56 3.28 3.02 -2.14
C ALA A 56 1.79 3.38 -1.87
N PRO A 57 1.50 4.54 -1.25
CA PRO A 57 0.11 4.94 -0.96
C PRO A 57 -0.78 5.02 -2.20
N ASN A 58 -0.21 5.44 -3.33
CA ASN A 58 -0.93 5.48 -4.61
C ASN A 58 -1.27 4.05 -5.11
N THR A 59 -0.39 3.07 -4.90
CA THR A 59 -0.65 1.66 -5.24
C THR A 59 -1.88 1.16 -4.49
N LEU A 60 -1.96 1.42 -3.18
CA LEU A 60 -3.12 1.04 -2.37
C LEU A 60 -4.40 1.74 -2.83
N LEU A 61 -4.32 3.03 -3.17
CA LEU A 61 -5.47 3.79 -3.67
C LEU A 61 -6.00 3.23 -5.00
N GLN A 62 -5.10 2.88 -5.95
CA GLN A 62 -5.50 2.28 -7.22
C GLN A 62 -6.03 0.86 -7.04
N ALA A 63 -5.41 0.06 -6.17
CA ALA A 63 -5.89 -1.27 -5.85
C ALA A 63 -7.31 -1.23 -5.26
N ALA A 64 -7.60 -0.29 -4.35
CA ALA A 64 -8.94 -0.09 -3.79
C ALA A 64 -9.97 0.24 -4.86
N LYS A 65 -9.64 1.11 -5.82
CA LYS A 65 -10.54 1.44 -6.94
C LYS A 65 -10.87 0.21 -7.78
N ILE A 66 -9.85 -0.53 -8.19
CA ILE A 66 -10.02 -1.74 -9.03
C ILE A 66 -10.80 -2.81 -8.25
N ALA A 67 -10.53 -2.97 -6.96
CA ALA A 67 -11.22 -3.91 -6.08
C ALA A 67 -12.73 -3.63 -6.00
N MET A 68 -13.10 -2.35 -5.88
CA MET A 68 -14.51 -1.93 -5.88
C MET A 68 -15.18 -2.13 -7.24
N GLU A 69 -14.48 -1.85 -8.33
CA GLU A 69 -15.02 -1.99 -9.69
C GLU A 69 -15.20 -3.45 -10.12
N GLN A 70 -14.32 -4.35 -9.64
CA GLN A 70 -14.28 -5.75 -10.05
C GLN A 70 -14.85 -6.71 -9.01
N ASP A 71 -15.27 -6.20 -7.84
CA ASP A 71 -15.72 -6.97 -6.67
C ASP A 71 -14.71 -8.06 -6.25
N ARG A 72 -13.48 -7.64 -5.97
CA ARG A 72 -12.37 -8.56 -5.62
C ARG A 72 -11.63 -8.14 -4.36
N ALA A 73 -11.25 -9.13 -3.55
CA ALA A 73 -10.44 -8.90 -2.36
C ALA A 73 -9.00 -8.52 -2.71
N ILE A 74 -8.42 -7.60 -1.95
CA ILE A 74 -7.00 -7.21 -2.05
C ILE A 74 -6.16 -8.09 -1.13
N MET A 75 -5.17 -8.77 -1.69
CA MET A 75 -4.22 -9.65 -1.03
C MET A 75 -2.82 -8.99 -1.03
N LEU A 76 -2.18 -8.98 0.15
CA LEU A 76 -0.87 -8.35 0.41
C LEU A 76 0.20 -9.35 0.84
N ASP A 77 -0.16 -10.62 0.97
CA ASP A 77 0.69 -11.75 1.35
C ASP A 77 1.93 -11.91 0.46
N TYR A 78 1.80 -11.68 -0.85
CA TYR A 78 2.93 -11.76 -1.79
C TYR A 78 3.87 -10.53 -1.78
N PHE A 79 3.52 -9.44 -1.10
CA PHE A 79 4.29 -8.19 -1.23
C PHE A 79 5.71 -8.33 -0.69
N HIS A 80 5.86 -8.84 0.54
CA HIS A 80 7.17 -9.08 1.15
C HIS A 80 7.95 -10.16 0.42
N ASP A 81 7.28 -11.25 0.03
CA ASP A 81 7.94 -12.36 -0.64
C ASP A 81 8.52 -11.95 -2.01
N THR A 82 7.80 -11.12 -2.75
CA THR A 82 8.29 -10.56 -4.03
C THR A 82 9.36 -9.49 -3.84
N LEU A 83 9.34 -8.77 -2.72
CA LEU A 83 10.40 -7.82 -2.35
C LEU A 83 11.72 -8.54 -2.04
N HIS A 84 11.65 -9.70 -1.37
CA HIS A 84 12.81 -10.53 -1.01
C HIS A 84 13.22 -11.53 -2.10
N GLY A 85 12.43 -11.66 -3.18
CA GLY A 85 12.69 -12.57 -4.29
C GLY A 85 12.42 -14.04 -3.98
N THR A 86 11.69 -14.33 -2.89
CA THR A 86 11.20 -15.67 -2.57
C THR A 86 10.02 -16.03 -3.47
N ALA A 87 9.14 -15.07 -3.77
CA ALA A 87 8.09 -15.20 -4.77
C ALA A 87 8.45 -14.48 -6.08
N PHE A 88 7.97 -15.00 -7.19
CA PHE A 88 8.26 -14.50 -8.53
C PHE A 88 7.07 -14.64 -9.48
N LEU A 89 7.11 -13.91 -10.59
CA LEU A 89 6.17 -14.03 -11.69
C LEU A 89 6.63 -15.15 -12.62
N GLY A 90 5.88 -16.25 -12.64
CA GLY A 90 6.05 -17.35 -13.59
C GLY A 90 5.38 -17.02 -14.91
N GLU A 91 6.09 -17.24 -16.03
CA GLU A 91 5.53 -17.15 -17.38
C GLU A 91 5.78 -18.48 -18.11
N ASP A 92 4.72 -19.04 -18.69
CA ASP A 92 4.82 -20.24 -19.50
C ASP A 92 5.39 -19.88 -20.89
N PRO A 93 6.52 -20.48 -21.32
CA PRO A 93 7.13 -20.14 -22.60
C PRO A 93 6.31 -20.61 -23.82
N HIS A 94 5.35 -21.52 -23.64
CA HIS A 94 4.49 -22.06 -24.70
C HIS A 94 3.16 -21.32 -24.77
N THR A 95 2.47 -21.14 -23.64
CA THR A 95 1.13 -20.50 -23.61
C THR A 95 1.19 -19.00 -23.38
N ASN A 96 2.33 -18.45 -22.94
CA ASN A 96 2.50 -17.07 -22.46
C ASN A 96 1.57 -16.70 -21.29
N GLU A 97 1.00 -17.71 -20.63
CA GLU A 97 0.21 -17.53 -19.43
C GLU A 97 1.10 -17.21 -18.24
N ARG A 98 0.56 -16.47 -17.27
CA ARG A 98 1.32 -15.97 -16.13
C ARG A 98 0.65 -16.35 -14.82
N ILE A 99 1.46 -16.72 -13.84
CA ILE A 99 1.04 -17.01 -12.46
C ILE A 99 2.02 -16.39 -11.48
N LEU A 100 1.57 -16.10 -10.26
CA LEU A 100 2.48 -15.83 -9.15
C LEU A 100 2.86 -17.16 -8.51
N VAL A 101 4.16 -17.37 -8.34
CA VAL A 101 4.72 -18.58 -7.72
C VAL A 101 5.48 -18.16 -6.48
N LYS A 102 5.06 -18.68 -5.33
CA LYS A 102 5.78 -18.53 -4.06
C LYS A 102 6.56 -19.78 -3.71
N SER A 103 5.95 -20.95 -3.94
CA SER A 103 6.59 -22.24 -3.82
C SER A 103 6.01 -23.22 -4.85
N LYS A 104 6.44 -24.49 -4.82
CA LYS A 104 5.85 -25.51 -5.71
C LYS A 104 4.40 -25.83 -5.35
N ASP A 105 4.05 -25.69 -4.08
CA ASP A 105 2.72 -26.02 -3.55
C ASP A 105 1.84 -24.77 -3.38
N GLU A 106 2.43 -23.57 -3.46
CA GLU A 106 1.73 -22.29 -3.30
C GLU A 106 1.96 -21.40 -4.52
N PHE A 107 0.94 -21.33 -5.36
CA PHE A 107 0.88 -20.47 -6.54
C PHE A 107 -0.55 -19.98 -6.77
N THR A 108 -0.69 -18.90 -7.52
CA THR A 108 -2.00 -18.31 -7.83
C THR A 108 -2.61 -18.92 -9.08
N SER A 109 -3.92 -18.72 -9.26
CA SER A 109 -4.57 -18.88 -10.56
C SER A 109 -3.95 -17.97 -11.63
N LEU A 110 -4.31 -18.23 -12.89
CA LEU A 110 -3.89 -17.45 -14.04
C LEU A 110 -4.14 -15.95 -13.86
N ILE A 111 -3.10 -15.17 -14.16
CA ILE A 111 -3.14 -13.72 -14.15
C ILE A 111 -3.90 -13.25 -15.40
N LYS A 112 -4.97 -12.50 -15.18
CA LYS A 112 -5.77 -11.89 -16.25
C LYS A 112 -5.18 -10.58 -16.70
N LYS A 113 -4.70 -9.78 -15.76
CA LYS A 113 -4.19 -8.44 -16.03
C LYS A 113 -3.16 -8.01 -15.00
N LEU A 114 -2.21 -7.20 -15.43
CA LEU A 114 -1.16 -6.64 -14.60
C LEU A 114 -1.11 -5.13 -14.82
N TYR A 115 -1.18 -4.38 -13.73
CA TYR A 115 -1.11 -2.94 -13.71
C TYR A 115 0.19 -2.51 -13.03
N LYS A 116 0.94 -1.60 -13.65
CA LYS A 116 2.15 -1.00 -13.04
C LYS A 116 1.79 0.34 -12.43
N ILE A 117 1.98 0.50 -11.12
CA ILE A 117 1.70 1.73 -10.39
C ILE A 117 3.00 2.22 -9.74
N GLY A 118 3.66 3.18 -10.37
CA GLY A 118 4.98 3.64 -9.94
C GLY A 118 5.99 2.50 -10.01
N GLU A 119 6.49 2.09 -8.84
CA GLU A 119 7.40 0.95 -8.72
C GLU A 119 6.65 -0.36 -8.52
N ASP A 120 5.49 -0.37 -7.88
CA ASP A 120 4.75 -1.60 -7.54
C ASP A 120 3.88 -2.10 -8.69
N PHE A 121 3.41 -3.34 -8.55
CA PHE A 121 2.45 -3.94 -9.47
C PHE A 121 1.18 -4.39 -8.74
N ILE A 122 0.04 -4.24 -9.42
CA ILE A 122 -1.24 -4.82 -9.03
C ILE A 122 -1.56 -5.92 -10.03
N ILE A 123 -1.76 -7.12 -9.55
CA ILE A 123 -1.99 -8.33 -10.33
C ILE A 123 -3.42 -8.79 -10.11
N LEU A 124 -4.17 -8.88 -11.19
CA LEU A 124 -5.56 -9.31 -11.21
C LEU A 124 -5.62 -10.79 -11.60
N THR A 125 -6.14 -11.63 -10.72
CA THR A 125 -6.45 -13.04 -10.99
C THR A 125 -7.97 -13.23 -11.09
N GLU A 126 -8.42 -14.48 -11.13
CA GLU A 126 -9.85 -14.82 -11.27
C GLU A 126 -10.71 -14.37 -10.10
N ASN A 127 -10.18 -14.32 -8.87
CA ASN A 127 -10.97 -14.03 -7.66
C ASN A 127 -10.34 -12.96 -6.75
N SER A 128 -9.12 -12.52 -7.04
CA SER A 128 -8.33 -11.71 -6.10
C SER A 128 -7.45 -10.70 -6.84
N LEU A 129 -7.10 -9.64 -6.11
CA LEU A 129 -6.13 -8.64 -6.51
C LEU A 129 -4.90 -8.76 -5.62
N TYR A 130 -3.74 -9.08 -6.18
CA TYR A 130 -2.49 -9.14 -5.44
C TYR A 130 -1.70 -7.86 -5.65
N ILE A 131 -1.12 -7.31 -4.58
CA ILE A 131 -0.13 -6.24 -4.70
C ILE A 131 1.24 -6.85 -4.48
N VAL A 132 2.15 -6.59 -5.42
CA VAL A 132 3.52 -7.11 -5.38
C VAL A 132 4.52 -5.98 -5.56
N SER A 133 5.71 -6.18 -4.99
CA SER A 133 6.78 -5.19 -5.09
C SER A 133 7.28 -5.06 -6.53
N GLY A 134 7.75 -3.87 -6.88
CA GLY A 134 8.48 -3.62 -8.13
C GLY A 134 9.71 -4.48 -8.38
N LYS A 135 10.26 -5.07 -7.31
CA LYS A 135 11.43 -5.94 -7.35
C LYS A 135 11.11 -7.39 -7.74
N ILE A 136 9.84 -7.67 -8.07
CA ILE A 136 9.41 -9.00 -8.48
C ILE A 136 10.24 -9.51 -9.67
N GLN A 137 10.77 -10.73 -9.52
CA GLN A 137 11.53 -11.39 -10.58
C GLN A 137 10.58 -12.09 -11.55
N LYS A 138 10.98 -12.19 -12.83
CA LYS A 138 10.28 -12.99 -13.84
C LYS A 138 11.07 -14.26 -14.12
N ARG A 139 10.40 -15.41 -14.13
CA ARG A 139 11.02 -16.70 -14.45
C ARG A 139 10.13 -17.49 -15.39
N LYS A 140 10.76 -18.28 -16.26
CA LYS A 140 10.03 -19.24 -17.10
C LYS A 140 9.65 -20.44 -16.24
N VAL A 141 8.40 -20.86 -16.33
CA VAL A 141 7.88 -22.03 -15.61
C VAL A 141 7.14 -22.94 -16.58
N ASN A 142 7.13 -24.24 -16.31
CA ASN A 142 6.24 -25.18 -16.99
C ASN A 142 4.96 -25.26 -16.17
N LEU A 143 3.88 -24.63 -16.65
CA LEU A 143 2.64 -24.54 -15.91
C LEU A 143 1.98 -25.92 -15.75
N ALA A 144 2.06 -26.77 -16.78
CA ALA A 144 1.52 -28.12 -16.75
C ALA A 144 2.14 -28.96 -15.62
N SER A 145 3.46 -28.89 -15.45
CA SER A 145 4.15 -29.63 -14.39
C SER A 145 3.80 -29.14 -12.97
N LEU A 146 3.51 -27.85 -12.80
CA LEU A 146 3.08 -27.32 -11.51
C LEU A 146 1.67 -27.78 -11.17
N GLN A 147 0.77 -27.81 -12.16
CA GLN A 147 -0.60 -28.30 -11.97
C GLN A 147 -0.61 -29.81 -11.66
N GLU A 148 0.15 -30.61 -12.40
CA GLU A 148 0.28 -32.06 -12.15
C GLU A 148 0.78 -32.36 -10.73
N ALA A 149 1.74 -31.58 -10.23
CA ALA A 149 2.27 -31.75 -8.88
C ALA A 149 1.22 -31.45 -7.79
N TYR A 150 0.38 -30.44 -8.01
CA TYR A 150 -0.72 -30.09 -7.11
C TYR A 150 -1.82 -31.16 -7.11
N ASP A 151 -2.22 -31.61 -8.30
CA ASP A 151 -3.26 -32.64 -8.44
C ASP A 151 -2.83 -34.00 -7.86
N ALA A 152 -1.53 -34.31 -7.90
CA ALA A 152 -0.98 -35.55 -7.33
C ALA A 152 -0.95 -35.57 -5.78
N GLN A 153 -1.15 -34.42 -5.13
CA GLN A 153 -1.20 -34.30 -3.67
C GLN A 153 -2.63 -34.33 -3.11
N LEU A 154 -3.66 -34.26 -3.96
CA LEU A 154 -5.07 -34.43 -3.59
C LEU A 154 -5.49 -35.91 -3.61
#